data_AF-A0AA40ZSD1-F1
#
_entry.id   AF-A0AA40ZSD1-F1
#
_cell.length_a   1.000
_cell.length_b   1.000
_cell.length_c   1.000
_cell.angle_alpha   90.00
_cell.angle_beta   90.00
_cell.angle_gamma   90.00
#
_symmetry.space_group_name_H-M   'P 1'
#
loop_
_entity.id
_entity.type
_entity.pdbx_description
1 polymer ?
#
loop_
_entity_poly.entity_id
_entity_poly.type
_entity_poly.pdbx_seq_one_letter_code
_entity_poly.pdbx_strand_id
1 'polypeptide(L)'
;MQKLLDDIRTEMDVLKGSIGRMEQRLDELQNKFAELNKLLQTGTRSQTPEAVVRQEIVEEREPIPTRQEVKITEPSSALVHVSEEQPSPSAILGERIKPATDLRHAVSLNDSFRFTRELFGGDAARMNRVFTELNAAVSFEEAIALFQKEVPVEEENEAVVDFVELLRKYFN
;
A
#
# COMPACT_ATOMS: atom_id res chain seq x y z
N MET A 1 -30.49 -28.00 -37.91
CA MET A 1 -29.54 -26.99 -38.41
C MET A 1 -30.10 -25.57 -38.32
N GLN A 2 -31.33 -25.29 -38.78
CA GLN A 2 -31.91 -23.93 -38.74
C GLN A 2 -31.99 -23.32 -37.32
N LYS A 3 -32.49 -24.07 -36.33
CA LYS A 3 -32.58 -23.61 -34.94
C LYS A 3 -31.25 -23.10 -34.38
N LEU A 4 -30.14 -23.81 -34.66
CA LEU A 4 -28.82 -23.44 -34.19
C LEU A 4 -28.33 -22.13 -34.81
N LEU A 5 -28.65 -21.87 -36.07
CA LEU A 5 -28.30 -20.62 -36.75
C LEU A 5 -29.10 -19.43 -36.18
N ASP A 6 -30.36 -19.65 -35.81
CA ASP A 6 -31.22 -18.64 -35.19
C ASP A 6 -30.77 -18.32 -33.75
N ASP A 7 -30.35 -19.34 -32.99
CA ASP A 7 -29.78 -19.18 -31.65
C ASP A 7 -28.48 -18.36 -31.70
N ILE A 8 -27.55 -18.69 -32.60
CA ILE A 8 -26.29 -17.94 -32.81
C ILE A 8 -26.55 -16.48 -33.20
N ARG A 9 -27.53 -16.23 -34.07
CA ARG A 9 -27.90 -14.86 -34.47
C ARG A 9 -28.43 -14.06 -33.27
N THR A 10 -29.28 -14.68 -32.45
CA THR A 10 -29.83 -14.06 -31.25
C THR A 10 -28.73 -13.71 -30.23
N GLU A 11 -27.80 -14.64 -29.96
CA GLU A 11 -26.67 -14.37 -29.07
C GLU A 11 -25.77 -13.25 -29.60
N MET A 12 -25.53 -13.20 -30.91
CA MET A 12 -24.75 -12.14 -31.54
C MET A 12 -25.40 -10.77 -31.35
N ASP A 13 -26.72 -10.68 -31.47
CA ASP A 13 -27.45 -9.42 -31.27
C ASP A 13 -27.43 -8.98 -29.80
N VAL A 14 -27.53 -9.92 -28.86
CA VAL A 14 -27.36 -9.66 -27.43
C VAL A 14 -25.94 -9.17 -27.12
N LEU A 15 -24.93 -9.80 -27.72
CA LEU A 15 -23.53 -9.42 -27.51
C LEU A 15 -23.25 -8.02 -28.07
N LYS A 16 -23.72 -7.71 -29.29
CA LYS A 16 -23.62 -6.36 -29.87
C LYS A 16 -24.28 -5.31 -28.99
N GLY A 17 -25.48 -5.60 -28.49
CA GLY A 17 -26.16 -4.69 -27.56
C GLY A 17 -25.38 -4.50 -26.26
N SER A 18 -24.72 -5.55 -25.76
CA SER A 18 -23.88 -5.48 -24.56
C SER A 18 -22.62 -4.65 -24.79
N ILE A 19 -21.97 -4.82 -25.95
CA ILE A 19 -20.81 -4.02 -26.37
C ILE A 19 -21.20 -2.55 -26.47
N GLY A 20 -22.30 -2.21 -27.15
CA GLY A 20 -22.75 -0.82 -27.27
C GLY A 20 -23.03 -0.15 -25.91
N ARG A 21 -23.61 -0.90 -24.95
CA ARG A 21 -23.78 -0.39 -23.57
C ARG A 21 -22.44 -0.15 -22.86
N MET A 22 -21.44 -0.99 -23.11
CA MET A 22 -20.10 -0.80 -22.54
C MET A 22 -19.40 0.40 -23.17
N GLU A 23 -19.51 0.59 -24.49
CA GLU A 23 -18.97 1.75 -25.20
C GLU A 23 -19.57 3.05 -24.68
N GLN A 24 -20.90 3.12 -24.54
CA GLN A 24 -21.58 4.28 -23.95
C GLN A 24 -21.06 4.59 -22.54
N ARG A 25 -20.87 3.56 -21.70
CA ARG A 25 -20.32 3.75 -20.35
C ARG A 25 -18.87 4.24 -20.36
N LEU A 26 -18.07 3.82 -21.32
CA LEU A 26 -16.69 4.31 -21.49
C LEU A 26 -16.69 5.79 -21.88
N ASP A 27 -17.54 6.19 -22.82
CA ASP A 27 -17.69 7.60 -23.24
C ASP A 27 -18.14 8.49 -22.07
N GLU A 28 -19.12 8.04 -21.29
CA GLU A 28 -19.57 8.73 -20.07
C GLU A 28 -18.43 8.92 -19.06
N LEU A 29 -17.60 7.89 -18.88
CA LEU A 29 -16.49 7.93 -17.93
C LEU A 29 -15.36 8.85 -18.43
N GLN A 30 -15.08 8.83 -19.74
CA GLN A 30 -14.12 9.75 -20.37
C GLN A 30 -14.58 11.21 -20.24
N ASN A 31 -15.87 11.49 -20.44
CA ASN A 31 -16.43 12.83 -20.24
C ASN A 31 -16.33 13.29 -18.79
N LYS A 32 -16.67 12.43 -17.82
CA LYS A 32 -16.51 12.73 -16.39
C LYS A 32 -15.05 13.00 -16.02
N PHE A 33 -14.12 12.24 -16.58
CA PHE A 33 -12.69 12.45 -16.38
C PHE A 33 -12.24 13.81 -16.95
N ALA A 34 -12.69 14.17 -18.15
CA ALA A 34 -12.39 15.46 -18.75
C ALA A 34 -12.96 16.64 -17.93
N GLU A 35 -14.17 16.49 -17.40
CA GLU A 35 -14.81 17.48 -16.52
C GLU A 35 -14.05 17.66 -15.20
N LEU A 36 -13.69 16.56 -14.54
CA LEU A 36 -12.87 16.59 -13.31
C LEU A 36 -11.52 17.25 -13.57
N ASN A 37 -10.84 16.90 -14.67
CA ASN A 37 -9.56 17.50 -15.03
C ASN A 37 -9.68 19.02 -15.29
N LYS A 38 -10.77 19.45 -15.95
CA LYS A 38 -11.07 20.87 -16.13
C LYS A 38 -11.26 21.59 -14.79
N LEU A 39 -11.99 20.98 -13.85
CA LEU A 39 -12.22 21.57 -12.53
C LEU A 39 -10.90 21.76 -11.75
N LEU A 40 -10.01 20.76 -11.80
CA LEU A 40 -8.67 20.84 -11.19
C LEU A 40 -7.81 21.96 -11.79
N GLN A 41 -7.89 22.18 -13.10
CA GLN A 41 -7.16 23.27 -13.77
C GLN A 41 -7.75 24.66 -13.46
N THR A 42 -9.06 24.75 -13.24
CA THR A 42 -9.69 26.03 -12.84
C THR A 42 -9.41 26.40 -11.37
N GLY A 43 -9.12 25.42 -10.50
CA GLY A 43 -8.78 25.65 -9.10
C GLY A 43 -7.37 26.20 -8.84
N THR A 44 -6.53 26.35 -9.87
CA THR A 44 -5.11 26.75 -9.73
C THR A 44 -4.73 28.01 -10.50
N ARG A 45 -5.70 28.82 -10.95
CA ARG A 45 -5.43 30.09 -11.65
C ARG A 45 -6.06 31.29 -10.95
N SER A 46 -5.37 31.78 -9.92
CA SER A 46 -5.37 33.20 -9.53
C SER A 46 -3.95 33.62 -9.15
N GLN A 47 -3.33 34.28 -10.13
CA GLN A 47 -2.26 35.29 -10.13
C GLN A 47 -1.38 35.50 -8.87
N THR A 48 -0.05 35.39 -9.07
CA THR A 48 1.07 36.06 -8.36
C THR A 48 1.03 37.60 -8.50
N PRO A 49 1.79 38.47 -7.75
CA PRO A 49 2.96 38.24 -6.87
C PRO A 49 3.02 39.06 -5.53
N GLU A 50 4.12 38.89 -4.77
CA GLU A 50 4.78 39.88 -3.88
C GLU A 50 4.32 40.06 -2.41
N ALA A 51 5.10 39.43 -1.52
CA ALA A 51 5.68 39.91 -0.25
C ALA A 51 4.85 40.55 0.89
N VAL A 52 5.38 40.25 2.10
CA VAL A 52 5.41 41.03 3.35
C VAL A 52 4.40 40.64 4.47
N VAL A 53 5.03 40.42 5.64
CA VAL A 53 4.58 40.55 7.03
C VAL A 53 4.05 39.31 7.76
N ARG A 54 4.95 38.81 8.63
CA ARG A 54 4.72 38.06 9.86
C ARG A 54 3.75 38.78 10.79
N GLN A 55 2.72 38.09 11.29
CA GLN A 55 2.15 38.39 12.59
C GLN A 55 1.95 37.10 13.39
N GLU A 56 2.61 37.09 14.55
CA GLU A 56 2.54 36.14 15.64
C GLU A 56 1.33 36.52 16.51
N ILE A 57 0.38 35.59 16.72
CA ILE A 57 -0.61 35.65 17.78
C ILE A 57 -0.76 34.22 18.34
N VAL A 58 -0.45 34.10 19.62
CA VAL A 58 -0.57 32.92 20.50
C VAL A 58 -2.03 32.80 20.96
N GLU A 59 -2.53 31.55 21.06
CA GLU A 59 -3.24 30.96 22.23
C GLU A 59 -4.29 29.89 21.82
N GLU A 60 -3.92 28.64 22.11
CA GLU A 60 -4.72 27.58 22.76
C GLU A 60 -6.08 27.10 22.19
N ARG A 61 -6.07 25.92 21.54
CA ARG A 61 -6.84 24.70 21.91
C ARG A 61 -6.68 23.56 20.88
N GLU A 62 -6.35 22.36 21.37
CA GLU A 62 -6.44 21.05 20.70
C GLU A 62 -7.90 20.64 20.36
N PRO A 63 -8.21 19.49 19.67
CA PRO A 63 -7.36 18.49 19.01
C PRO A 63 -7.76 18.12 17.55
N ILE A 64 -6.77 17.62 16.78
CA ILE A 64 -6.73 16.56 15.74
C ILE A 64 -8.11 16.09 15.16
N PRO A 65 -8.34 16.02 13.83
CA PRO A 65 -7.68 14.96 13.05
C PRO A 65 -7.43 15.20 11.56
N THR A 66 -6.59 14.31 11.03
CA THR A 66 -6.59 13.79 9.66
C THR A 66 -5.90 14.60 8.55
N ARG A 67 -4.92 13.90 7.96
CA ARG A 67 -4.80 13.66 6.53
C ARG A 67 -4.20 14.79 5.71
N GLN A 68 -2.93 14.63 5.36
CA GLN A 68 -2.51 14.90 3.99
C GLN A 68 -1.38 13.98 3.56
N GLU A 69 -1.75 13.06 2.66
CA GLU A 69 -0.89 12.40 1.69
C GLU A 69 -0.15 13.47 0.87
N VAL A 70 1.17 13.36 0.72
CA VAL A 70 1.84 13.91 -0.47
C VAL A 70 2.71 12.83 -1.10
N LYS A 71 2.39 12.65 -2.38
CA LYS A 71 2.78 11.65 -3.34
C LYS A 71 4.00 12.17 -4.14
N ILE A 72 4.86 11.22 -4.54
CA ILE A 72 5.67 11.18 -5.78
C ILE A 72 6.90 12.10 -5.87
N THR A 73 8.08 11.48 -6.03
CA THR A 73 8.86 11.60 -7.30
C THR A 73 10.05 10.63 -7.31
N GLU A 74 10.01 9.65 -8.23
CA GLU A 74 11.23 9.08 -8.82
C GLU A 74 11.96 10.17 -9.62
N PRO A 75 13.29 10.06 -9.73
CA PRO A 75 13.79 9.65 -11.05
C PRO A 75 14.93 8.65 -11.00
N SER A 76 14.81 7.61 -11.82
CA SER A 76 15.83 7.05 -12.73
C SER A 76 17.29 7.47 -12.50
N SER A 77 18.15 6.50 -12.19
CA SER A 77 19.40 6.34 -12.95
C SER A 77 19.93 4.90 -12.85
N ALA A 78 20.24 4.31 -14.00
CA ALA A 78 20.77 2.98 -14.16
C ALA A 78 22.29 3.01 -14.37
N LEU A 79 22.95 1.91 -13.97
CA LEU A 79 24.31 1.44 -14.29
C LEU A 79 25.44 2.25 -13.59
N VAL A 80 26.48 1.65 -12.98
CA VAL A 80 27.48 0.69 -13.50
C VAL A 80 28.31 0.09 -12.34
N HIS A 81 28.78 -1.16 -12.52
CA HIS A 81 29.91 -1.88 -11.87
C HIS A 81 29.76 -2.37 -10.41
N VAL A 82 29.62 -3.69 -10.16
CA VAL A 82 30.58 -4.81 -10.33
C VAL A 82 31.84 -4.68 -9.48
N SER A 83 31.86 -5.46 -8.39
CA SER A 83 33.08 -6.11 -7.90
C SER A 83 32.69 -7.52 -7.46
N GLU A 84 33.17 -8.49 -8.24
CA GLU A 84 33.18 -9.91 -7.93
C GLU A 84 34.17 -10.18 -6.79
N GLU A 85 33.76 -10.95 -5.79
CA GLU A 85 34.62 -11.95 -5.17
C GLU A 85 33.75 -13.06 -4.54
N GLN A 86 33.86 -14.26 -5.10
CA GLN A 86 33.35 -15.56 -4.61
C GLN A 86 34.56 -16.52 -4.69
N PRO A 87 34.56 -17.72 -4.04
CA PRO A 87 33.65 -18.26 -3.02
C PRO A 87 34.40 -18.90 -1.82
N SER A 88 33.69 -19.23 -0.74
CA SER A 88 34.08 -20.35 0.13
C SER A 88 32.90 -21.32 0.27
N PRO A 89 33.01 -22.55 -0.27
CA PRO A 89 31.97 -23.56 -0.15
C PRO A 89 32.24 -24.39 1.10
N SER A 90 31.24 -24.55 1.97
CA SER A 90 30.92 -25.83 2.63
C SER A 90 29.79 -25.64 3.64
N ALA A 91 28.76 -26.45 3.44
CA ALA A 91 27.85 -27.04 4.45
C ALA A 91 27.34 -26.08 5.53
N ILE A 92 26.05 -25.75 5.59
CA ILE A 92 24.99 -26.74 5.81
C ILE A 92 23.72 -26.29 5.04
N LEU A 93 23.33 -27.11 4.08
CA LEU A 93 22.11 -26.97 3.26
C LEU A 93 20.86 -27.50 4.00
N GLY A 94 20.93 -27.63 5.33
CA GLY A 94 19.86 -28.16 6.19
C GLY A 94 19.00 -27.08 6.87
N GLU A 95 19.40 -25.80 6.85
CA GLU A 95 18.63 -24.71 7.49
C GLU A 95 17.81 -23.88 6.47
N ARG A 96 17.83 -24.25 5.18
CA ARG A 96 17.45 -23.35 4.06
C ARG A 96 16.09 -23.63 3.41
N ILE A 97 15.09 -24.05 4.18
CA ILE A 97 13.71 -23.96 3.70
C ILE A 97 12.81 -23.50 4.85
N LYS A 98 13.06 -22.29 5.35
CA LYS A 98 11.92 -21.49 5.82
C LYS A 98 11.11 -21.17 4.56
N PRO A 99 9.81 -21.49 4.49
CA PRO A 99 8.99 -21.01 3.38
C PRO A 99 9.17 -19.49 3.36
N ALA A 100 9.69 -18.95 2.26
CA ALA A 100 9.95 -17.53 2.08
C ALA A 100 8.62 -16.78 1.88
N THR A 101 7.66 -16.99 2.78
CA THR A 101 6.52 -16.13 2.93
C THR A 101 7.04 -14.92 3.66
N ASP A 102 7.23 -13.82 2.95
CA ASP A 102 7.55 -12.54 3.55
C ASP A 102 6.31 -12.08 4.34
N LEU A 103 6.48 -11.72 5.62
CA LEU A 103 5.42 -11.27 6.52
C LEU A 103 4.56 -10.17 5.87
N ARG A 104 5.15 -9.33 5.00
CA ARG A 104 4.43 -8.30 4.22
C ARG A 104 3.29 -8.86 3.39
N HIS A 105 3.43 -10.07 2.87
CA HIS A 105 2.41 -10.73 2.05
C HIS A 105 1.39 -11.51 2.88
N ALA A 106 1.70 -11.80 4.15
CA ALA A 106 0.77 -12.43 5.08
C ALA A 106 -0.24 -11.43 5.67
N VAL A 107 0.07 -10.13 5.59
CA VAL A 107 -0.80 -9.07 6.10
C VAL A 107 -1.80 -8.64 5.03
N SER A 108 -3.09 -8.59 5.39
CA SER A 108 -4.12 -8.06 4.48
C SER A 108 -3.88 -6.56 4.22
N LEU A 109 -4.33 -6.04 3.08
CA LEU A 109 -4.19 -4.61 2.80
C LEU A 109 -4.86 -3.75 3.88
N ASN A 110 -6.01 -4.19 4.40
CA ASN A 110 -6.73 -3.49 5.47
C ASN A 110 -5.92 -3.45 6.77
N ASP A 111 -5.31 -4.58 7.14
CA ASP A 111 -4.47 -4.68 8.33
C ASP A 111 -3.18 -3.89 8.17
N SER A 112 -2.59 -3.86 6.98
CA SER A 112 -1.40 -3.05 6.68
C SER A 112 -1.66 -1.56 6.96
N PHE A 113 -2.81 -1.04 6.48
CA PHE A 113 -3.21 0.33 6.78
C PHE A 113 -3.51 0.54 8.26
N ARG A 114 -4.22 -0.39 8.91
CA ARG A 114 -4.57 -0.31 10.32
C ARG A 114 -3.33 -0.33 11.22
N PHE A 115 -2.43 -1.28 11.02
CA PHE A 115 -1.17 -1.39 11.76
C PHE A 115 -0.28 -0.17 11.55
N THR A 116 -0.16 0.31 10.31
CA THR A 116 0.60 1.55 10.04
C THR A 116 0.07 2.70 10.89
N ARG A 117 -1.25 2.91 10.93
CA ARG A 117 -1.88 4.00 11.66
C ARG A 117 -1.76 3.85 13.17
N GLU A 118 -2.07 2.67 13.71
CA GLU A 118 -2.28 2.47 15.15
C GLU A 118 -1.02 2.03 15.89
N LEU A 119 -0.14 1.27 15.23
CA LEU A 119 1.08 0.74 15.86
C LEU A 119 2.31 1.56 15.50
N PHE A 120 2.34 2.13 14.29
CA PHE A 120 3.49 2.85 13.77
C PHE A 120 3.25 4.36 13.61
N GLY A 121 2.16 4.89 14.16
CA GLY A 121 1.87 6.33 14.16
C GLY A 121 1.69 6.95 12.76
N GLY A 122 1.30 6.14 11.78
CA GLY A 122 1.21 6.53 10.37
C GLY A 122 2.51 6.37 9.57
N ASP A 123 3.62 5.95 10.19
CA ASP A 123 4.90 5.77 9.51
C ASP A 123 5.03 4.38 8.88
N ALA A 124 4.64 4.30 7.59
CA ALA A 124 4.77 3.08 6.80
C ALA A 124 6.24 2.65 6.59
N ALA A 125 7.19 3.59 6.57
CA ALA A 125 8.60 3.25 6.42
C ALA A 125 9.13 2.55 7.68
N ARG A 126 8.70 3.02 8.86
CA ARG A 126 8.96 2.35 10.13
C ARG A 126 8.38 0.94 10.17
N MET A 127 7.11 0.76 9.80
CA MET A 127 6.49 -0.56 9.72
C MET A 127 7.30 -1.51 8.81
N ASN A 128 7.71 -1.02 7.64
CA ASN A 128 8.48 -1.84 6.69
C ASN A 128 9.84 -2.28 7.23
N ARG A 129 10.53 -1.44 8.01
CA ARG A 129 11.77 -1.80 8.70
C ARG A 129 11.52 -2.90 9.73
N VAL A 130 10.50 -2.73 10.56
CA VAL A 130 10.11 -3.74 11.56
C VAL A 130 9.75 -5.07 10.89
N PHE A 131 9.03 -5.06 9.77
CA PHE A 131 8.73 -6.31 9.05
C PHE A 131 9.98 -6.99 8.49
N THR A 132 10.98 -6.22 8.04
CA THR A 132 12.27 -6.78 7.62
C THR A 132 13.02 -7.43 8.78
N GLU A 133 13.02 -6.80 9.96
CA GLU A 133 13.61 -7.35 11.18
C GLU A 133 12.86 -8.62 11.65
N LEU A 134 11.53 -8.59 11.63
CA LEU A 134 10.68 -9.73 11.99
C LEU A 134 10.86 -10.92 11.05
N ASN A 135 11.03 -10.69 9.75
CA ASN A 135 11.35 -11.75 8.79
C ASN A 135 12.73 -12.41 9.06
N ALA A 136 13.66 -11.69 9.69
CA ALA A 136 14.97 -12.22 10.05
C ALA A 136 14.92 -13.06 11.35
N ALA A 137 13.90 -12.87 12.19
CA ALA A 137 13.75 -13.60 13.44
C ALA A 137 13.64 -15.12 13.22
N VAL A 138 14.17 -15.89 14.16
CA VAL A 138 14.16 -17.36 14.13
C VAL A 138 13.05 -17.97 14.96
N SER A 139 12.39 -17.20 15.81
CA SER A 139 11.31 -17.67 16.68
C SER A 139 10.26 -16.61 16.93
N PHE A 140 9.06 -17.05 17.33
CA PHE A 140 7.99 -16.17 17.78
C PHE A 140 8.42 -15.27 18.95
N GLU A 141 9.19 -15.81 19.90
CA GLU A 141 9.60 -15.07 21.10
C GLU A 141 10.59 -13.94 20.76
N GLU A 142 11.51 -14.19 19.84
CA GLU A 142 12.40 -13.15 19.30
C GLU A 142 11.61 -12.08 18.54
N ALA A 143 10.63 -12.48 17.73
CA ALA A 143 9.78 -11.55 17.00
C ALA A 143 8.96 -10.64 17.93
N ILE A 144 8.43 -11.18 19.03
CA ILE A 144 7.70 -10.39 20.04
C ILE A 144 8.64 -9.41 20.76
N ALA A 145 9.87 -9.82 21.09
CA ALA A 145 10.86 -8.92 21.70
C ALA A 145 11.24 -7.76 20.77
N LEU A 146 11.41 -8.03 19.47
CA LEU A 146 11.64 -6.99 18.46
C LEU A 146 10.44 -6.05 18.33
N PHE A 147 9.22 -6.59 18.32
CA PHE A 147 8.00 -5.80 18.26
C PHE A 147 7.83 -4.90 19.49
N GLN A 148 8.04 -5.41 20.70
CA GLN A 148 7.95 -4.64 21.96
C GLN A 148 8.97 -3.51 22.08
N LYS A 149 10.12 -3.65 21.42
CA LYS A 149 11.14 -2.59 21.36
C LYS A 149 10.68 -1.40 20.52
N GLU A 150 9.90 -1.65 19.48
CA GLU A 150 9.49 -0.63 18.52
C GLU A 150 8.10 -0.08 18.85
N VAL A 151 7.16 -0.92 19.24
CA VAL A 151 5.78 -0.52 19.49
C VAL A 151 5.51 -0.64 20.99
N PRO A 152 5.04 0.44 21.65
CA PRO A 152 4.56 0.32 23.02
C PRO A 152 3.37 -0.64 23.04
N VAL A 153 3.54 -1.79 23.67
CA VAL A 153 2.52 -2.84 23.73
C VAL A 153 1.51 -2.46 24.80
N GLU A 154 0.40 -1.91 24.35
CA GLU A 154 -0.80 -1.70 25.17
C GLU A 154 -1.74 -2.90 24.94
N GLU A 155 -1.96 -3.72 25.97
CA GLU A 155 -2.77 -4.95 25.86
C GLU A 155 -4.24 -4.69 25.50
N GLU A 156 -4.73 -3.45 25.71
CA GLU A 156 -6.09 -3.03 25.35
C GLU A 156 -6.24 -2.64 23.87
N ASN A 157 -5.13 -2.51 23.14
CA ASN A 157 -5.15 -2.11 21.73
C ASN A 157 -5.42 -3.32 20.83
N GLU A 158 -6.57 -3.34 20.15
CA GLU A 158 -6.97 -4.40 19.22
C GLU A 158 -5.93 -4.64 18.11
N ALA A 159 -5.30 -3.58 17.59
CA ALA A 159 -4.26 -3.72 16.56
C ALA A 159 -3.02 -4.46 17.09
N VAL A 160 -2.68 -4.30 18.38
CA VAL A 160 -1.58 -5.04 19.02
C VAL A 160 -1.93 -6.52 19.12
N VAL A 161 -3.15 -6.84 19.57
CA VAL A 161 -3.64 -8.22 19.70
C VAL A 161 -3.61 -8.92 18.34
N ASP A 162 -4.16 -8.29 17.31
CA ASP A 162 -4.21 -8.86 15.96
C ASP A 162 -2.81 -9.02 15.34
N PHE A 163 -1.90 -8.08 15.61
CA PHE A 163 -0.52 -8.20 15.14
C PHE A 163 0.22 -9.36 15.83
N VAL A 164 0.02 -9.55 17.13
CA VAL A 164 0.59 -10.68 17.88
C VAL A 164 0.01 -12.01 17.37
N GLU A 165 -1.28 -12.08 17.07
CA GLU A 165 -1.89 -13.25 16.44
C GLU A 165 -1.31 -13.56 15.07
N LEU A 166 -1.08 -12.54 14.24
CA LEU A 166 -0.43 -12.67 12.94
C LEU A 166 0.97 -13.27 13.10
N LEU A 167 1.77 -12.75 14.02
CA LEU A 167 3.11 -13.30 14.31
C LEU A 167 3.02 -14.75 14.78
N ARG A 168 2.06 -15.08 15.64
CA ARG A 168 1.85 -16.45 16.11
C ARG A 168 1.53 -17.41 14.96
N LYS A 169 0.71 -16.96 14.00
CA LYS A 169 0.38 -17.74 12.78
C LYS A 169 1.58 -17.86 11.83
N TYR A 170 2.44 -16.84 11.78
CA TYR A 170 3.62 -16.80 10.92
C TYR A 170 4.73 -17.75 11.36
N PHE A 171 4.93 -17.91 12.68
CA PHE A 171 6.00 -18.73 13.27
C PHE A 171 5.54 -20.14 13.70
N ASN A 172 4.27 -20.51 13.49
CA ASN A 172 3.71 -21.83 13.81
C ASN A 172 3.86 -22.86 12.69
#